data_AF-A0A378W1S5-F1
#
_entry.id   AF-A0A378W1S5-F1
#
_cell.length_a   1.000
_cell.length_b   1.000
_cell.length_c   1.000
_cell.angle_alpha   90.00
_cell.angle_beta   90.00
_cell.angle_gamma   90.00
#
_symmetry.space_group_name_H-M   'P 1'
#
loop_
_entity.id
_entity.type
_entity.pdbx_description
1 polymer ?
#
loop_
_entity_poly.entity_id
_entity_poly.type
_entity_poly.pdbx_seq_one_letter_code
_entity_poly.pdbx_strand_id
1 'polypeptide(L)' 'MNEVTQSGIFRLENIPEEDVQLLLGVACPNILFPYAREAVSGTVTRAGFPPVLLAPINFEAIYQQQQEAEAAGA' A
#
# COMPACT_ATOMS: atom_id res chain seq x y z
N MET A 1 9.97 -13.61 12.22
CA MET A 1 9.22 -13.13 11.04
C MET A 1 8.61 -11.80 11.45
N ASN A 2 8.93 -10.70 10.76
CA ASN A 2 8.34 -9.39 11.08
C ASN A 2 7.18 -9.18 10.10
N GLU A 3 5.99 -8.90 10.65
CA GLU A 3 4.77 -8.60 9.90
C GLU A 3 4.21 -7.29 10.43
N VAL A 4 3.80 -6.41 9.52
CA VAL A 4 3.24 -5.10 9.85
C VAL A 4 1.94 -4.92 9.08
N THR A 5 0.85 -4.66 9.81
CA THR A 5 -0.43 -4.25 9.24
C THR A 5 -0.62 -2.77 9.49
N GLN A 6 -0.48 -1.95 8.45
CA GLN A 6 -0.74 -0.52 8.51
C GLN A 6 -2.16 -0.23 8.01
N SER A 7 -2.93 0.53 8.79
CA SER A 7 -4.31 0.87 8.47
C SER A 7 -4.56 2.37 8.60
N GLY A 8 -5.60 2.86 7.93
CA GLY A 8 -6.05 4.25 8.00
C GLY A 8 -7.54 4.36 7.76
N ILE A 9 -8.17 5.38 8.37
CA ILE A 9 -9.56 5.72 8.13
C ILE A 9 -9.58 6.83 7.09
N PHE A 10 -10.24 6.57 5.95
CA PHE A 10 -10.35 7.51 4.85
C PHE A 10 -11.80 7.93 4.69
N ARG A 11 -12.04 9.23 4.58
CA ARG A 11 -13.32 9.78 4.23
C ARG A 11 -13.32 10.11 2.75
N LEU A 12 -14.22 9.49 2.00
CA LEU A 12 -14.43 9.75 0.58
C LEU A 12 -15.71 10.57 0.43
N GLU A 13 -15.60 11.79 -0.08
CA GLU A 13 -16.72 12.71 -0.29
C GLU A 13 -16.65 13.27 -1.71
N ASN A 14 -17.79 13.29 -2.40
CA ASN A 14 -17.91 13.80 -3.78
C ASN A 14 -16.97 13.12 -4.79
N ILE A 15 -16.75 11.81 -4.63
CA ILE A 15 -15.92 11.00 -5.54
C ILE A 15 -16.84 10.24 -6.52
N PRO A 16 -16.57 10.27 -7.83
CA PRO A 16 -17.23 9.40 -8.81
C PRO A 16 -17.03 7.92 -8.46
N GLU A 17 -18.07 7.09 -8.62
CA GLU A 17 -18.01 5.67 -8.23
C GLU A 17 -16.89 4.89 -8.94
N GLU A 18 -16.61 5.25 -10.20
CA GLU A 18 -15.51 4.71 -11.00
C GLU A 18 -14.11 4.99 -10.42
N ASP A 19 -13.94 6.09 -9.70
CA ASP A 19 -12.66 6.50 -9.11
C ASP A 19 -12.43 5.90 -7.71
N VAL A 20 -13.49 5.39 -7.05
CA VAL A 20 -13.40 4.87 -5.68
C VAL A 20 -12.41 3.70 -5.62
N GLN A 21 -12.48 2.77 -6.58
CA GLN A 21 -11.58 1.61 -6.60
C GLN A 21 -10.12 2.02 -6.83
N LEU A 22 -9.88 2.99 -7.71
CA LEU A 22 -8.54 3.54 -7.94
C LEU A 22 -7.99 4.19 -6.66
N LEU A 23 -8.80 4.97 -5.95
CA LEU A 23 -8.38 5.60 -4.69
C LEU A 23 -8.03 4.54 -3.63
N LEU A 24 -8.85 3.51 -3.48
CA LEU A 24 -8.60 2.43 -2.51
C LEU A 24 -7.39 1.57 -2.89
N GLY A 25 -7.20 1.29 -4.19
CA GLY A 25 -6.11 0.45 -4.69
C GLY A 25 -4.77 1.16 -4.84
N VAL A 26 -4.76 2.49 -5.00
CA VAL A 26 -3.55 3.27 -5.29
C VAL A 26 -3.31 4.38 -4.27
N ALA A 27 -4.27 5.30 -4.09
CA ALA A 27 -4.04 6.50 -3.28
C ALA A 27 -3.93 6.18 -1.78
N CYS A 28 -4.87 5.43 -1.23
CA CYS A 28 -4.87 4.98 0.16
C CYS A 28 -3.58 4.22 0.53
N PRO A 29 -3.15 3.17 -0.19
CA PRO A 29 -1.93 2.46 0.15
C PRO A 29 -0.66 3.30 -0.06
N ASN A 30 -0.63 4.22 -1.04
CA ASN A 30 0.47 5.19 -1.17
C ASN A 30 0.64 6.05 0.09
N ILE A 31 -0.48 6.47 0.70
CA ILE A 31 -0.44 7.25 1.95
C ILE A 31 0.05 6.38 3.12
N LEU A 32 -0.37 5.12 3.20
CA LEU A 32 -0.02 4.21 4.30
C LEU A 32 1.42 3.68 4.19
N PHE A 33 1.96 3.50 2.97
CA PHE A 33 3.21 2.80 2.72
C PHE A 33 4.44 3.41 3.44
N PRO A 34 4.64 4.74 3.47
CA PRO A 34 5.75 5.34 4.21
C PRO A 34 5.76 4.97 5.70
N TYR A 35 4.58 4.88 6.33
CA TYR A 35 4.42 4.51 7.73
C TYR A 35 4.70 3.02 7.95
N ALA A 36 4.16 2.16 7.09
CA ALA A 36 4.46 0.73 7.13
C ALA A 36 5.98 0.47 6.98
N ARG A 37 6.63 1.17 6.05
CA ARG A 37 8.07 1.09 5.83
C ARG A 37 8.88 1.53 7.04
N GLU A 38 8.49 2.62 7.69
CA GLU A 38 9.13 3.10 8.91
C GLU A 38 8.98 2.07 10.04
N ALA A 39 7.78 1.53 10.25
CA ALA A 39 7.51 0.54 11.29
C ALA A 39 8.35 -0.74 11.10
N VAL A 40 8.50 -1.21 9.86
CA VAL A 40 9.40 -2.33 9.53
C VAL A 40 10.85 -1.98 9.86
N SER A 41 11.36 -0.85 9.35
CA SER A 41 12.74 -0.43 9.58
C SER A 41 13.05 -0.26 11.07
N GLY A 42 12.18 0.44 11.81
CA GLY A 42 12.34 0.69 13.23
C GLY A 42 12.33 -0.60 14.07
N THR A 43 11.50 -1.58 13.70
CA THR A 43 11.47 -2.89 14.38
C THR A 43 12.74 -3.69 14.12
N VAL A 44 13.26 -3.68 12.89
CA VAL A 44 14.52 -4.35 12.54
C VAL A 44 15.72 -3.71 13.26
N THR A 45 15.80 -2.38 13.28
CA THR A 45 16.87 -1.65 13.98
C THR A 45 16.82 -1.86 15.48
N ARG A 46 15.62 -1.88 16.10
CA ARG A 46 15.46 -2.20 17.53
C ARG A 46 15.91 -3.62 17.88
N ALA A 47 15.85 -4.55 16.94
CA ALA A 47 16.37 -5.91 17.11
C ALA A 47 17.90 -6.01 16.93
N GLY A 48 18.61 -4.88 16.72
CA GLY A 48 20.07 -4.83 16.60
C GLY A 48 20.60 -5.10 15.19
N PHE A 49 19.72 -5.23 14.20
CA PHE A 49 20.09 -5.43 12.80
C PHE A 49 20.23 -4.09 12.05
N PRO A 50 20.98 -4.06 10.93
CA PRO A 50 21.01 -2.90 10.05
C PRO A 50 19.61 -2.49 9.58
N PRO A 51 19.35 -1.19 9.33
CA PRO A 51 18.05 -0.72 8.87
C PRO A 51 17.69 -1.34 7.51
N VAL A 52 16.44 -1.80 7.38
CA VAL A 52 15.89 -2.29 6.12
C VAL A 52 15.08 -1.18 5.48
N LEU A 53 15.52 -0.74 4.30
CA LEU A 53 14.81 0.25 3.49
C LEU A 53 14.03 -0.47 2.41
N LEU A 54 12.70 -0.49 2.55
CA LEU A 54 11.84 -1.00 1.48
C LEU A 54 11.96 -0.08 0.25
N ALA A 55 12.14 -0.70 -0.91
CA ALA A 55 12.10 0.00 -2.19
C ALA A 55 10.71 0.66 -2.37
N PRO A 56 10.63 1.79 -3.08
CA PRO A 56 9.37 2.38 -3.46
C PRO A 56 8.49 1.36 -4.20
N ILE A 57 7.21 1.32 -3.86
CA ILE A 57 6.22 0.48 -4.55
C ILE A 57 5.43 1.36 -5.50
N ASN A 58 5.23 0.89 -6.74
CA ASN A 58 4.32 1.53 -7.68
C ASN A 58 2.94 0.87 -7.59
N PHE A 59 2.06 1.44 -6.75
CA PHE A 59 0.71 0.91 -6.54
C PHE A 59 -0.18 1.04 -7.79
N GLU A 60 0.07 2.01 -8.67
CA GLU A 60 -0.65 2.14 -9.93
C GLU A 60 -0.41 0.90 -10.82
N ALA A 61 0.86 0.53 -10.99
CA ALA A 61 1.21 -0.65 -11.78
C ALA A 61 0.64 -1.96 -11.20
N ILE A 62 0.53 -2.05 -9.87
CA ILE A 62 -0.10 -3.20 -9.20
C ILE A 62 -1.61 -3.21 -9.44
N TYR A 63 -2.26 -2.06 -9.33
CA TYR A 63 -3.70 -1.92 -9.56
C TYR A 63 -4.08 -2.26 -11.01
N GLN A 64 -3.34 -1.74 -12.00
CA GLN A 64 -3.55 -2.08 -13.41
C GLN A 64 -3.40 -3.58 -13.67
N GLN A 65 -2.35 -4.21 -13.12
CA GLN A 65 -2.13 -5.65 -13.26
C GLN A 65 -3.26 -6.49 -12.62
N GLN A 66 -3.83 -6.02 -11.51
CA GLN A 66 -4.99 -6.68 -10.89
C GLN A 66 -6.24 -6.59 -11.78
N GLN A 67 -6.53 -5.42 -12.34
CA GLN A 67 -7.67 -5.25 -13.25
C GLN A 67 -7.53 -6.11 -14.52
N GLU A 68 -6.32 -6.20 -15.09
CA GLU A 68 -6.05 -7.07 -16.24
C GLU A 68 -6.28 -8.56 -15.90
N ALA A 69 -5.87 -8.98 -14.70
CA ALA A 69 -6.09 -10.34 -14.23
C ALA A 69 -7.57 -10.66 -13.98
N GLU A 70 -8.33 -9.71 -13.44
CA GLU A 70 -9.79 -9.82 -13.25
C GLU A 70 -10.54 -9.89 -14.59
N ALA A 71 -10.10 -9.10 -15.58
CA ALA A 71 -10.68 -9.11 -16.93
C ALA A 71 -10.33 -10.39 -17.73
N ALA A 72 -9.17 -11.00 -17.48
CA ALA A 72 -8.75 -12.25 -18.13
C ALA A 72 -9.32 -13.53 -17.47
N GLY A 73 -9.97 -13.38 -16.30
CA GLY A 73 -10.55 -14.46 -15.51
C GLY A 73 -12.08 -14.63 -15.66
N ALA A 74 -12.70 -13.97 -16.65
CA ALA A 74 -14.14 -14.07 -16.96
C ALA A 74 -14.41 -14.85 -18.26
#